data_AF-A0A088DIA8-F1
#
_entry.id   AF-A0A088DIA8-F1
#
_cell.length_a   1.000
_cell.length_b   1.000
_cell.length_c   1.000
_cell.angle_alpha   90.00
_cell.angle_beta   90.00
_cell.angle_gamma   90.00
#
_symmetry.space_group_name_H-M   'P 1'
#
loop_
_entity.id
_entity.type
_entity.pdbx_description
1 polymer ?
#
loop_
_entity_poly.entity_id
_entity_poly.type
_entity_poly.pdbx_seq_one_letter_code
_entity_poly.pdbx_strand_id
1 'polypeptide(L)'
;LQEYQDRSRLYQMGPQCYRVRLPRPLSRELPLRPYSLEEAVGTSVLMEADVGLNLKNEVLVLCKSLKQGGKFVVVTERLVLTVSSPGLVDLGKPEFRGVPIDPEWLVESEISLDSVIHADAEEEVVHIVGTRSDAVLKQNQHQSKKGVLTQLKSWNNPFSLPLSLTNLELASSNDAKELLHILLSMIAQGKERRPGSGYVLHRSNIM
;
A
#
# COMPACT_ATOMS: atom_id res chain seq x y z
N LEU A 1 12.16 30.89 -37.48
CA LEU A 1 11.78 29.62 -36.84
C LEU A 1 12.75 29.41 -35.69
N GLN A 2 12.33 29.77 -34.48
CA GLN A 2 13.20 29.73 -33.30
C GLN A 2 12.86 28.44 -32.55
N GLU A 3 13.79 27.49 -32.54
CA GLU A 3 13.67 26.23 -31.82
C GLU A 3 13.48 26.51 -30.33
N TYR A 4 12.31 26.13 -29.81
CA TYR A 4 12.13 25.91 -28.38
C TYR A 4 13.01 24.73 -27.98
N GLN A 5 14.21 25.01 -27.48
CA GLN A 5 15.01 23.98 -26.81
C GLN A 5 14.30 23.56 -25.52
N ASP A 6 13.68 22.39 -25.59
CA ASP A 6 13.11 21.66 -24.47
C ASP A 6 14.19 21.37 -23.42
N ARG A 7 14.13 22.09 -22.29
CA ARG A 7 15.07 21.98 -21.15
C ARG A 7 14.69 20.89 -20.14
N SER A 8 13.71 20.05 -20.44
CA SER A 8 13.11 19.14 -19.44
C SER A 8 13.95 17.91 -19.05
N ARG A 9 15.17 17.74 -19.58
CA ARG A 9 15.98 16.52 -19.37
C ARG A 9 17.46 16.77 -19.08
N LEU A 10 17.74 17.66 -18.11
CA LEU A 10 19.04 17.62 -17.43
C LEU A 10 19.03 16.46 -16.42
N TYR A 11 19.28 15.25 -16.92
CA TYR A 11 19.50 14.08 -16.09
C TYR A 11 20.81 14.24 -15.28
N GLN A 12 20.67 14.03 -13.97
CA GLN A 12 21.59 13.28 -13.10
C GLN A 12 22.95 13.92 -12.70
N MET A 13 23.17 13.93 -11.38
CA MET A 13 24.36 14.39 -10.62
C MET A 13 24.36 15.85 -10.11
N GLY A 14 23.21 16.35 -9.65
CA GLY A 14 23.18 17.40 -8.63
C GLY A 14 23.37 16.81 -7.22
N PRO A 15 23.81 17.59 -6.21
CA PRO A 15 23.78 17.14 -4.81
C PRO A 15 22.38 16.63 -4.49
N GLN A 16 22.28 15.44 -3.89
CA GLN A 16 21.02 14.79 -3.55
C GLN A 16 20.19 15.78 -2.72
N CYS A 17 19.20 16.40 -3.35
CA CYS A 17 18.41 17.44 -2.70
C CYS A 17 17.38 16.76 -1.80
N TYR A 18 17.40 17.12 -0.52
CA TYR A 18 16.44 16.67 0.46
C TYR A 18 15.53 17.83 0.86
N ARG A 19 14.27 17.51 1.10
CA ARG A 19 13.30 18.41 1.73
C ARG A 19 13.09 17.98 3.17
N VAL A 20 12.68 18.94 4.00
CA VAL A 20 12.40 18.68 5.42
C VAL A 20 11.21 17.72 5.59
N ARG A 21 10.23 17.78 4.68
CA ARG A 21 9.00 16.99 4.74
C ARG A 21 8.35 16.80 3.36
N LEU A 22 7.48 15.81 3.24
CA LEU A 22 6.61 15.63 2.09
C LEU A 22 5.67 16.83 1.88
N PRO A 23 5.16 17.06 0.65
CA PRO A 23 4.20 18.11 0.39
C PRO A 23 2.96 17.91 1.26
N ARG A 24 2.43 18.99 1.84
CA ARG A 24 1.19 18.90 2.61
C ARG A 24 0.04 18.60 1.64
N PRO A 25 -0.76 17.54 1.88
CA PRO A 25 -2.01 17.37 1.17
C PRO A 25 -2.97 18.48 1.62
N LEU A 26 -3.40 19.31 0.66
CA LEU A 26 -4.36 20.39 0.89
C LEU A 26 -5.68 20.00 0.24
N SER A 27 -6.75 20.01 1.02
CA SER A 27 -8.12 19.93 0.48
C SER A 27 -8.72 21.34 0.39
N ARG A 28 -9.68 21.53 -0.51
CA ARG A 28 -10.38 22.83 -0.64
C ARG A 28 -11.26 23.09 0.57
N GLU A 29 -11.77 22.02 1.18
CA GLU A 29 -12.69 22.03 2.30
C GLU A 29 -11.97 22.35 3.61
N LEU A 30 -10.71 21.91 3.77
CA LEU A 30 -9.93 22.07 5.00
C LEU A 30 -8.49 22.56 4.72
N PRO A 31 -8.32 23.76 4.13
CA PRO A 31 -7.00 24.27 3.72
C PRO A 31 -6.05 24.53 4.91
N LEU A 32 -6.59 24.65 6.13
CA LEU A 32 -5.85 24.95 7.35
C LEU A 32 -5.61 23.72 8.23
N ARG A 33 -5.87 22.49 7.75
CA ARG A 33 -5.64 21.27 8.52
C ARG A 33 -4.16 21.18 8.98
N PRO A 34 -3.89 20.79 10.23
CA PRO A 34 -2.53 20.50 10.69
C PRO A 34 -1.85 19.48 9.79
N TYR A 35 -0.52 19.56 9.68
CA TYR A 35 0.24 18.60 8.88
C TYR A 35 0.29 17.25 9.59
N SER A 36 -0.14 16.19 8.91
CA SER A 36 0.14 14.80 9.29
C SER A 36 1.15 14.21 8.31
N LEU A 37 2.23 13.63 8.86
CA LEU A 37 3.23 12.92 8.07
C LEU A 37 2.60 11.73 7.36
N GLU A 38 1.77 10.97 8.07
CA GLU A 38 1.12 9.78 7.52
C GLU A 38 0.18 10.14 6.36
N GLU A 39 -0.60 11.22 6.50
CA GLU A 39 -1.47 11.72 5.44
C GLU A 39 -0.67 12.15 4.20
N ALA A 40 0.47 12.83 4.41
CA ALA A 40 1.36 13.24 3.34
C ALA A 40 2.02 12.04 2.63
N VAL A 41 2.39 10.99 3.39
CA VAL A 41 2.88 9.72 2.84
C VAL A 41 1.79 9.06 1.99
N GLY A 42 0.60 8.84 2.54
CA GLY A 42 -0.50 8.22 1.82
C GLY A 42 -0.83 8.97 0.53
N THR A 43 -0.84 10.30 0.55
CA THR A 43 -1.11 11.10 -0.64
C THR A 43 0.02 11.01 -1.68
N SER A 44 1.28 11.07 -1.24
CA SER A 44 2.45 10.91 -2.12
C SER A 44 2.44 9.54 -2.79
N VAL A 45 2.13 8.48 -2.05
CA VAL A 45 1.97 7.11 -2.60
C VAL A 45 0.89 7.09 -3.70
N LEU A 46 -0.30 7.63 -3.45
CA LEU A 46 -1.39 7.60 -4.45
C LEU A 46 -1.08 8.42 -5.71
N MET A 47 -0.25 9.45 -5.60
CA MET A 47 0.11 10.33 -6.72
C MET A 47 1.31 9.81 -7.54
N GLU A 48 2.30 9.23 -6.86
CA GLU A 48 3.64 8.98 -7.41
C GLU A 48 3.96 7.48 -7.57
N ALA A 49 3.27 6.56 -6.88
CA ALA A 49 3.52 5.14 -7.04
C ALA A 49 3.10 4.66 -8.44
N ASP A 50 4.08 4.25 -9.24
CA ASP A 50 3.86 3.72 -10.59
C ASP A 50 3.68 2.20 -10.56
N VAL A 51 2.43 1.79 -10.30
CA VAL A 51 2.08 0.37 -10.08
C VAL A 51 1.23 -0.18 -11.24
N GLY A 52 1.00 0.59 -12.30
CA GLY A 52 0.01 0.26 -13.34
C GLY A 52 -1.45 0.20 -12.83
N LEU A 53 -1.66 0.31 -11.52
CA LEU A 53 -2.91 0.55 -10.84
C LEU A 53 -3.22 2.04 -10.93
N ASN A 54 -4.46 2.40 -11.23
CA ASN A 54 -4.86 3.80 -11.38
C ASN A 54 -5.08 4.46 -10.00
N LEU A 55 -4.04 4.43 -9.15
CA LEU A 55 -4.04 4.88 -7.75
C LEU A 55 -4.38 6.36 -7.61
N LYS A 56 -4.16 7.16 -8.66
CA LYS A 56 -4.49 8.59 -8.69
C LYS A 56 -5.97 8.88 -8.48
N ASN A 57 -6.84 7.89 -8.76
CA ASN A 57 -8.28 8.00 -8.58
C ASN A 57 -8.77 7.38 -7.26
N GLU A 58 -7.87 6.78 -6.46
CA GLU A 58 -8.22 6.28 -5.15
C GLU A 58 -8.39 7.43 -4.16
N VAL A 59 -9.29 7.23 -3.20
CA VAL A 59 -9.47 8.14 -2.08
C VAL A 59 -8.73 7.55 -0.88
N LEU A 60 -7.76 8.30 -0.35
CA LEU A 60 -7.04 7.94 0.87
C LEU A 60 -8.01 7.94 2.05
N VAL A 61 -8.10 6.80 2.76
CA VAL A 61 -8.86 6.67 4.00
C VAL A 61 -7.93 6.80 5.20
N LEU A 62 -6.83 6.05 5.18
CA LEU A 62 -5.86 6.02 6.26
C LEU A 62 -4.46 5.72 5.72
N CYS A 63 -3.44 6.26 6.38
CA CYS A 63 -2.08 5.78 6.24
C CYS A 63 -1.50 5.63 7.65
N LYS A 64 -0.71 4.59 7.89
CA LYS A 64 0.03 4.38 9.14
C LYS A 64 1.44 3.91 8.87
N SER A 65 2.40 4.37 9.67
CA SER A 65 3.75 3.79 9.67
C SER A 65 3.75 2.40 10.28
N LEU A 66 4.45 1.47 9.62
CA LEU A 66 4.72 0.16 10.18
C LEU A 66 5.98 0.20 11.05
N LYS A 67 6.14 -0.82 11.91
CA LYS A 67 7.30 -0.96 12.80
C LYS A 67 8.62 -1.01 12.06
N GLN A 68 8.60 -1.58 10.84
CA GLN A 68 9.75 -1.55 9.95
C GLN A 68 9.92 -0.15 9.33
N GLY A 69 11.08 0.45 9.55
CA GLY A 69 11.41 1.79 9.04
C GLY A 69 11.20 1.93 7.53
N GLY A 70 10.60 3.03 7.12
CA GLY A 70 10.30 3.32 5.70
C GLY A 70 9.14 2.51 5.13
N LYS A 71 8.43 1.71 5.94
CA LYS A 71 7.24 0.98 5.51
C LYS A 71 5.96 1.59 6.06
N PHE A 72 4.93 1.51 5.25
CA PHE A 72 3.62 2.09 5.55
C PHE A 72 2.52 1.16 5.06
N VAL A 73 1.40 1.15 5.78
CA VAL A 73 0.12 0.65 5.26
C VAL A 73 -0.70 1.84 4.79
N VAL A 74 -1.22 1.76 3.56
CA VAL A 74 -2.12 2.73 2.96
C VAL A 74 -3.46 2.05 2.72
N VAL A 75 -4.51 2.58 3.34
CA VAL A 75 -5.88 2.12 3.15
C VAL A 75 -6.60 3.15 2.29
N THR A 76 -7.18 2.70 1.19
CA THR A 76 -8.07 3.48 0.34
C THR A 76 -9.51 2.99 0.48
N GLU A 77 -10.43 3.58 -0.28
CA GLU A 77 -11.81 3.08 -0.34
C GLU A 77 -11.93 1.64 -0.88
N ARG A 78 -10.92 1.15 -1.61
CA ARG A 78 -10.98 -0.14 -2.31
C ARG A 78 -9.84 -1.07 -1.97
N LEU A 79 -8.70 -0.54 -1.56
CA LEU A 79 -7.44 -1.29 -1.45
C LEU A 79 -6.80 -1.11 -0.08
N VAL A 80 -6.08 -2.14 0.35
CA VAL A 80 -5.07 -2.07 1.40
C VAL A 80 -3.74 -2.35 0.73
N LEU A 81 -2.83 -1.38 0.81
CA LEU A 81 -1.50 -1.45 0.21
C LEU A 81 -0.45 -1.47 1.32
N THR A 82 0.50 -2.40 1.22
CA THR A 82 1.76 -2.30 1.96
C THR A 82 2.80 -1.72 1.04
N VAL A 83 3.37 -0.59 1.43
CA VAL A 83 4.35 0.13 0.62
C VAL A 83 5.62 0.40 1.40
N SER A 84 6.74 0.51 0.71
CA SER A 84 8.02 0.88 1.28
C SER A 84 8.71 1.97 0.47
N SER A 85 9.49 2.79 1.16
CA SER A 85 10.32 3.83 0.55
C SER A 85 11.74 3.77 1.13
N PRO A 86 12.76 3.45 0.31
CA PRO A 86 14.14 3.38 0.77
C PRO A 86 14.64 4.70 1.37
N GLY A 87 14.14 5.83 0.85
CA GLY A 87 14.50 7.17 1.32
C GLY A 87 13.91 7.55 2.68
N LEU A 88 13.00 6.75 3.24
CA LEU A 88 12.31 7.03 4.50
C LEU A 88 12.62 6.02 5.61
N VAL A 89 13.60 5.13 5.41
CA VAL A 89 13.96 4.08 6.38
C VAL A 89 14.41 4.66 7.73
N ASP A 90 15.15 5.77 7.69
CA ASP A 90 15.68 6.42 8.89
C ASP A 90 14.80 7.57 9.39
N LEU A 91 13.57 7.71 8.89
CA LEU A 91 12.65 8.76 9.30
C LEU A 91 12.47 8.78 10.84
N GLY A 92 12.72 9.94 11.45
CA GLY A 92 12.68 10.14 12.90
C GLY A 92 13.99 9.82 13.64
N LYS A 93 15.00 9.29 12.94
CA LYS A 93 16.33 9.02 13.52
C LYS A 93 17.31 10.17 13.24
N PRO A 94 18.40 10.30 14.03
CA PRO A 94 19.44 11.32 13.82
C PRO A 94 20.12 11.23 12.44
N GLU A 95 20.19 10.03 11.87
CA GLU A 95 20.83 9.77 10.57
C GLU A 95 19.96 10.23 9.38
N PHE A 96 18.71 10.62 9.63
CA PHE A 96 17.78 11.03 8.60
C PHE A 96 18.22 12.32 7.91
N ARG A 97 18.58 12.22 6.63
CA ARG A 97 19.04 13.36 5.82
C ARG A 97 17.90 14.25 5.33
N GLY A 98 16.66 13.82 5.52
CA GLY A 98 15.47 14.44 4.97
C GLY A 98 14.80 13.58 3.91
N VAL A 99 13.65 14.03 3.45
CA VAL A 99 12.86 13.34 2.43
C VAL A 99 13.46 13.63 1.04
N PRO A 100 13.65 12.66 0.15
CA PRO A 100 14.05 12.93 -1.23
C PRO A 100 13.06 13.86 -1.95
N ILE A 101 13.53 14.68 -2.91
CA ILE A 101 12.64 15.48 -3.76
C ILE A 101 11.63 14.58 -4.48
N ASP A 102 12.14 13.50 -5.08
CA ASP A 102 11.36 12.48 -5.79
C ASP A 102 11.46 11.17 -5.00
N PRO A 103 10.56 10.90 -4.04
CA PRO A 103 10.61 9.69 -3.24
C PRO A 103 10.20 8.49 -4.10
N GLU A 104 10.98 7.43 -4.03
CA GLU A 104 10.63 6.15 -4.65
C GLU A 104 9.67 5.38 -3.73
N TRP A 105 8.59 4.86 -4.32
CA TRP A 105 7.58 4.05 -3.63
C TRP A 105 7.54 2.65 -4.25
N LEU A 106 7.74 1.64 -3.41
CA LEU A 106 7.65 0.23 -3.77
C LEU A 106 6.37 -0.35 -3.15
N VAL A 107 5.46 -0.86 -3.98
CA VAL A 107 4.29 -1.59 -3.50
C VAL A 107 4.66 -3.04 -3.27
N GLU A 108 4.66 -3.47 -2.02
CA GLU A 108 5.03 -4.82 -1.61
C GLU A 108 3.84 -5.77 -1.69
N SER A 109 2.65 -5.29 -1.31
CA SER A 109 1.41 -6.04 -1.44
C SER A 109 0.21 -5.14 -1.68
N GLU A 110 -0.79 -5.72 -2.35
CA GLU A 110 -2.08 -5.12 -2.63
C GLU A 110 -3.16 -6.13 -2.25
N ILE A 111 -4.13 -5.69 -1.46
CA ILE A 111 -5.30 -6.48 -1.07
C ILE A 111 -6.54 -5.65 -1.41
N SER A 112 -7.41 -6.18 -2.25
CA SER A 112 -8.71 -5.56 -2.47
C SER A 112 -9.59 -5.77 -1.23
N LEU A 113 -10.27 -4.74 -0.76
CA LEU A 113 -11.14 -4.83 0.41
C LEU A 113 -12.29 -5.83 0.21
N ASP A 114 -12.74 -6.03 -1.03
CA ASP A 114 -13.75 -7.05 -1.36
C ASP A 114 -13.22 -8.50 -1.34
N SER A 115 -11.90 -8.66 -1.33
CA SER A 115 -11.22 -9.96 -1.24
C SER A 115 -10.90 -10.39 0.19
N VAL A 116 -11.13 -9.51 1.18
CA VAL A 116 -10.86 -9.79 2.59
C VAL A 116 -11.92 -10.72 3.16
N ILE A 117 -11.47 -11.86 3.68
CA ILE A 117 -12.31 -12.88 4.31
C ILE A 117 -12.34 -12.68 5.82
N HIS A 118 -11.19 -12.36 6.41
CA HIS A 118 -11.04 -12.15 7.85
C HIS A 118 -9.98 -11.10 8.13
N ALA A 119 -10.20 -10.31 9.18
CA ALA A 119 -9.20 -9.42 9.74
C ALA A 119 -9.36 -9.41 11.27
N ASP A 120 -8.23 -9.49 11.97
CA ASP A 120 -8.16 -9.36 13.42
C ASP A 120 -6.91 -8.57 13.83
N ALA A 121 -6.74 -8.36 15.12
CA ALA A 121 -5.57 -7.74 15.68
C ALA A 121 -5.15 -8.46 16.95
N GLU A 122 -3.86 -8.78 17.04
CA GLU A 122 -3.21 -9.31 18.23
C GLU A 122 -2.05 -8.38 18.60
N GLU A 123 -2.10 -7.81 19.80
CA GLU A 123 -1.12 -6.82 20.28
C GLU A 123 -0.95 -5.62 19.33
N GLU A 124 0.20 -5.53 18.65
CA GLU A 124 0.57 -4.47 17.69
C GLU A 124 0.41 -4.93 16.23
N VAL A 125 -0.09 -6.14 16.00
CA VAL A 125 -0.15 -6.78 14.67
C VAL A 125 -1.58 -6.88 14.21
N VAL A 126 -1.84 -6.42 12.98
CA VAL A 126 -3.12 -6.66 12.30
C VAL A 126 -2.91 -7.77 11.28
N HIS A 127 -3.71 -8.84 11.39
CA HIS A 127 -3.69 -9.93 10.43
C HIS A 127 -4.84 -9.75 9.44
N ILE A 128 -4.52 -9.86 8.16
CA ILE A 128 -5.50 -9.79 7.07
C ILE A 128 -5.41 -11.08 6.28
N VAL A 129 -6.52 -11.82 6.24
CA VAL A 129 -6.68 -13.00 5.39
C VAL A 129 -7.61 -12.64 4.25
N GLY A 130 -7.10 -12.75 3.03
CA GLY A 130 -7.87 -12.52 1.82
C GLY A 130 -7.57 -13.54 0.73
N THR A 131 -8.28 -13.46 -0.39
CA THR A 131 -7.92 -14.23 -1.58
C THR A 131 -6.77 -13.57 -2.30
N ARG A 132 -5.79 -14.36 -2.74
CA ARG A 132 -4.62 -13.87 -3.47
C ARG A 132 -5.05 -13.17 -4.76
N SER A 133 -4.73 -11.87 -4.88
CA SER A 133 -4.86 -11.14 -6.14
C SER A 133 -3.60 -11.37 -6.98
N ASP A 134 -3.75 -11.94 -8.18
CA ASP A 134 -2.64 -12.20 -9.11
C ASP A 134 -2.04 -10.93 -9.75
N ALA A 135 -2.52 -9.73 -9.38
CA ALA A 135 -2.11 -8.47 -9.99
C ALA A 135 -0.62 -8.14 -9.75
N VAL A 136 -0.10 -8.34 -8.54
CA VAL A 136 1.28 -7.96 -8.17
C VAL A 136 2.34 -8.93 -8.75
N LEU A 137 1.98 -10.18 -9.04
CA LEU A 137 2.93 -11.18 -9.57
C LEU A 137 3.37 -10.91 -11.01
N LYS A 138 2.59 -10.15 -11.78
CA LYS A 138 2.89 -9.93 -13.21
C LYS A 138 4.05 -8.95 -13.43
N GLN A 139 4.30 -8.01 -12.52
CA GLN A 139 5.29 -6.95 -12.76
C GLN A 139 6.73 -7.39 -12.47
N ASN A 140 6.95 -8.29 -11.50
CA ASN A 140 8.28 -8.88 -11.24
C ASN A 140 8.79 -9.78 -12.37
N GLN A 141 7.92 -10.21 -13.30
CA GLN A 141 8.34 -10.97 -14.48
C GLN A 141 8.84 -10.08 -15.62
N HIS A 142 8.44 -8.81 -15.68
CA HIS A 142 8.81 -7.92 -16.78
C HIS A 142 10.23 -7.34 -16.66
N GLN A 143 10.89 -7.43 -15.50
CA GLN A 143 12.28 -6.99 -15.31
C GLN A 143 13.33 -8.12 -15.42
N SER A 144 12.93 -9.40 -15.46
CA SER A 144 13.85 -10.51 -15.67
C SER A 144 13.81 -11.02 -17.12
N LYS A 145 14.46 -10.28 -18.03
CA LYS A 145 14.89 -10.84 -19.32
C LYS A 145 16.38 -11.16 -19.28
N LYS A 146 16.73 -12.27 -18.64
CA LYS A 146 17.88 -13.13 -18.97
C LYS A 146 17.93 -14.33 -18.02
N GLY A 147 17.65 -15.52 -18.55
CA GLY A 147 17.85 -16.77 -17.82
C GLY A 147 16.90 -17.87 -18.27
N VAL A 148 17.28 -18.60 -19.32
CA VAL A 148 16.74 -19.93 -19.60
C VAL A 148 17.14 -20.83 -18.43
N LEU A 149 16.17 -21.45 -17.73
CA LEU A 149 16.17 -22.84 -17.28
C LEU A 149 14.93 -23.19 -16.42
N THR A 150 14.23 -24.23 -16.87
CA THR A 150 13.31 -25.12 -16.13
C THR A 150 12.12 -24.50 -15.39
N GLN A 151 11.03 -24.34 -16.14
CA GLN A 151 9.66 -24.24 -15.67
C GLN A 151 9.27 -25.51 -14.89
N LEU A 152 9.50 -25.52 -13.57
CA LEU A 152 8.90 -26.53 -12.69
C LEU A 152 7.46 -26.11 -12.42
N LYS A 153 6.53 -26.70 -13.17
CA LYS A 153 5.09 -26.66 -12.90
C LYS A 153 4.86 -27.27 -11.52
N SER A 154 4.75 -26.43 -10.49
CA SER A 154 4.36 -26.86 -9.16
C SER A 154 2.88 -27.27 -9.19
N TRP A 155 2.64 -28.52 -8.80
CA TRP A 155 1.39 -29.24 -8.93
C TRP A 155 0.29 -28.64 -8.05
N ASN A 156 -0.88 -28.44 -8.64
CA ASN A 156 -2.11 -27.99 -7.97
C ASN A 156 -2.51 -28.95 -6.84
N ASN A 157 -2.68 -28.44 -5.63
CA ASN A 157 -3.55 -29.09 -4.64
C ASN A 157 -4.99 -28.62 -4.89
N PRO A 158 -5.94 -29.49 -5.26
CA PRO A 158 -7.33 -29.09 -5.55
C PRO A 158 -8.13 -28.65 -4.31
N PHE A 159 -7.53 -28.71 -3.10
CA PHE A 159 -8.19 -28.34 -1.83
C PHE A 159 -7.54 -27.19 -1.07
N SER A 160 -6.47 -26.56 -1.57
CA SER A 160 -5.95 -25.33 -0.95
C SER A 160 -6.64 -24.12 -1.56
N LEU A 161 -7.55 -23.49 -0.81
CA LEU A 161 -8.02 -22.14 -1.14
C LEU A 161 -6.77 -21.24 -1.29
N PRO A 162 -6.65 -20.41 -2.34
CA PRO A 162 -5.50 -19.54 -2.56
C PRO A 162 -5.57 -18.33 -1.60
N LEU A 163 -5.53 -18.60 -0.31
CA LEU A 163 -5.57 -17.60 0.75
C LEU A 163 -4.18 -16.98 0.90
N SER A 164 -4.14 -15.67 1.09
CA SER A 164 -2.96 -14.92 1.48
C SER A 164 -3.18 -14.36 2.88
N LEU A 165 -2.21 -14.61 3.77
CA LEU A 165 -2.11 -13.97 5.07
C LEU A 165 -1.13 -12.80 4.97
N THR A 166 -1.57 -11.61 5.37
CA THR A 166 -0.73 -10.42 5.48
C THR A 166 -0.70 -9.96 6.93
N ASN A 167 0.50 -9.83 7.48
CA ASN A 167 0.70 -9.35 8.85
C ASN A 167 1.24 -7.92 8.79
N LEU A 168 0.55 -7.01 9.47
CA LEU A 168 0.92 -5.60 9.53
C LEU A 168 1.32 -5.26 10.95
N GLU A 169 2.62 -5.12 11.20
CA GLU A 169 3.15 -4.74 12.51
C GLU A 169 3.16 -3.21 12.64
N LEU A 170 2.33 -2.67 13.52
CA LEU A 170 2.23 -1.24 13.80
C LEU A 170 3.12 -0.81 14.96
N ALA A 171 3.24 0.51 15.16
CA ALA A 171 4.04 1.09 16.24
C ALA A 171 3.40 0.92 17.63
N SER A 172 2.08 0.75 17.70
CA SER A 172 1.35 0.59 18.95
C SER A 172 0.08 -0.26 18.79
N SER A 173 -0.38 -0.85 19.89
CA SER A 173 -1.64 -1.59 19.92
C SER A 173 -2.86 -0.70 19.68
N ASN A 174 -2.77 0.60 19.96
CA ASN A 174 -3.83 1.56 19.66
C ASN A 174 -3.94 1.77 18.14
N ASP A 175 -2.80 1.94 17.45
CA ASP A 175 -2.79 2.06 15.99
C ASP A 175 -3.32 0.78 15.33
N ALA A 176 -2.97 -0.39 15.86
CA ALA A 176 -3.50 -1.67 15.37
C ALA A 176 -5.02 -1.77 15.50
N LYS A 177 -5.57 -1.36 16.65
CA LYS A 177 -7.03 -1.31 16.88
C LYS A 177 -7.73 -0.30 15.97
N GLU A 178 -7.13 0.89 15.79
CA GLU A 178 -7.66 1.93 14.90
C GLU A 178 -7.69 1.43 13.45
N LEU A 179 -6.58 0.86 12.97
CA LEU A 179 -6.49 0.27 11.64
C LEU A 179 -7.55 -0.82 11.45
N LEU A 180 -7.64 -1.78 12.39
CA LEU A 180 -8.64 -2.85 12.31
C LEU A 180 -10.07 -2.30 12.29
N HIS A 181 -10.39 -1.34 13.14
CA HIS A 181 -11.72 -0.73 13.19
C HIS A 181 -12.09 -0.06 11.86
N ILE A 182 -11.15 0.69 11.27
CA ILE A 182 -11.34 1.33 9.97
C ILE A 182 -11.51 0.26 8.88
N LEU A 183 -10.66 -0.77 8.84
CA LEU A 183 -10.76 -1.85 7.86
C LEU A 183 -12.12 -2.56 7.92
N LEU A 184 -12.57 -2.95 9.11
CA LEU A 184 -13.87 -3.60 9.28
C LEU A 184 -15.03 -2.68 8.87
N SER A 185 -14.93 -1.38 9.17
CA SER A 185 -15.92 -0.38 8.76
C SER A 185 -15.99 -0.22 7.24
N MET A 186 -14.84 -0.16 6.58
CA MET A 186 -14.74 -0.06 5.12
C MET A 186 -15.27 -1.32 4.42
N ILE A 187 -14.96 -2.50 4.95
CA ILE A 187 -15.48 -3.79 4.44
C ILE A 187 -17.01 -3.84 4.59
N ALA A 188 -17.54 -3.41 5.75
CA ALA A 188 -18.98 -3.36 5.97
C ALA A 188 -19.67 -2.39 5.01
N GLN A 189 -19.12 -1.19 4.82
CA GLN A 189 -19.66 -0.20 3.88
C GLN A 189 -19.60 -0.70 2.43
N GLY A 190 -18.55 -1.43 2.06
CA GLY A 190 -18.41 -2.04 0.73
C GLY A 190 -19.50 -3.10 0.44
N LYS A 191 -19.94 -3.84 1.46
CA LYS A 191 -21.03 -4.83 1.36
C LYS A 191 -22.39 -4.15 1.13
N GLU A 192 -22.66 -3.04 1.80
CA GLU A 192 -23.92 -2.29 1.63
C GLU A 192 -24.06 -1.68 0.23
N ARG A 193 -22.95 -1.23 -0.36
CA ARG A 193 -22.93 -0.68 -1.72
C ARG A 193 -23.15 -1.75 -2.82
N ARG A 194 -23.07 -3.05 -2.49
CA ARG A 194 -23.26 -4.18 -3.43
C ARG A 194 -24.27 -5.20 -2.90
N PRO A 195 -25.58 -5.00 -3.11
CA PRO A 195 -26.57 -6.04 -2.80
C PRO A 195 -26.38 -7.23 -3.76
N GLY A 196 -25.66 -8.27 -3.34
CA GLY A 196 -25.57 -9.52 -4.11
C GLY A 196 -24.38 -10.46 -3.88
N SER A 197 -23.27 -10.04 -3.24
CA SER A 197 -22.14 -10.94 -2.98
C SER A 197 -22.15 -11.50 -1.55
N GLY A 198 -23.15 -12.33 -1.25
CA GLY A 198 -23.09 -13.19 -0.07
C GLY A 198 -22.14 -14.34 -0.35
N TYR A 199 -20.91 -14.28 0.17
CA TYR A 199 -20.10 -15.49 0.27
C TYR A 199 -20.74 -16.39 1.33
N VAL A 200 -21.55 -17.34 0.89
CA VAL A 200 -22.09 -18.41 1.74
C VAL A 200 -20.91 -19.28 2.15
N LEU A 201 -20.38 -19.05 3.36
CA LEU A 201 -19.46 -19.98 3.98
C LEU A 201 -20.26 -21.23 4.34
N HIS A 202 -19.92 -22.35 3.69
CA HIS A 202 -20.47 -23.66 3.97
C HIS A 202 -20.20 -24.02 5.44
N ARG A 203 -21.25 -23.95 6.28
CA ARG A 203 -21.22 -24.45 7.66
C ARG A 203 -21.17 -25.98 7.62
N SER A 204 -19.99 -26.55 7.75
CA SER A 204 -19.85 -27.96 8.10
C SER A 204 -20.06 -28.08 9.61
N ASN A 205 -21.25 -28.51 10.04
CA ASN A 205 -21.44 -28.97 11.41
C ASN A 205 -20.54 -30.18 11.63
N ILE A 206 -19.60 -30.08 12.57
CA ILE A 206 -18.90 -31.23 13.11
C ILE A 206 -19.82 -31.76 14.22
N MET A 207 -20.37 -32.95 14.01
CA MET A 207 -21.14 -33.72 14.98
C MET A 207 -20.22 -34.36 16.01
#